data_AF-A0A7S2VJU6-F1
#
_entry.id   AF-A0A7S2VJU6-F1
#
_cell.length_a   1.000
_cell.length_b   1.000
_cell.length_c   1.000
_cell.angle_alpha   90.00
_cell.angle_beta   90.00
_cell.angle_gamma   90.00
#
_symmetry.space_group_name_H-M   'P 1'
#
loop_
_entity.id
_entity.type
_entity.pdbx_description
1 polymer ?
#
loop_
_entity_poly.entity_id
_entity_poly.type
_entity_poly.pdbx_seq_one_letter_code
_entity_poly.pdbx_strand_id
1 'polypeptide(L)'
;MEVSVRSAVAVPDQALVSIRAGSVRRQAPFNAGKPFRFPKSVSGENVLKIDILSRIGSAHVVLKPDTTTYKASLTDNEENKMSCELEVTNREACTAAGSAVHGEELASGGVGVKEAKEYLESNGILQFVGGLLQVVVRDRPAKPFEFMARHFLGGYDDSIALNAKIWPFEEDAGPKSEAACGEDDAPESEAARADDPAPKGDHGQTGAPAADADQRIQAEEPKAE
;
A
#
# COMPACT_ATOMS: atom_id res chain seq x y z
N MET A 1 -25.40 23.31 18.40
CA MET A 1 -25.66 23.56 16.97
C MET A 1 -25.18 22.37 16.16
N GLU A 2 -25.88 22.01 15.09
CA GLU A 2 -25.51 20.94 14.16
C GLU A 2 -25.56 21.47 12.72
N VAL A 3 -24.58 21.12 11.89
CA VAL A 3 -24.46 21.59 10.51
C VAL A 3 -24.31 20.39 9.57
N SER A 4 -25.16 20.29 8.55
CA SER A 4 -25.13 19.20 7.57
C SER A 4 -24.98 19.76 6.17
N VAL A 5 -24.07 19.19 5.37
CA VAL A 5 -23.94 19.51 3.95
C VAL A 5 -25.08 18.83 3.21
N ARG A 6 -25.93 19.61 2.52
CA ARG A 6 -27.09 19.07 1.79
C ARG A 6 -26.81 18.85 0.31
N SER A 7 -26.08 19.77 -0.31
CA SER A 7 -25.68 19.70 -1.71
C SER A 7 -24.36 20.44 -1.89
N ALA A 8 -23.62 20.08 -2.93
CA ALA A 8 -22.53 20.88 -3.43
C ALA A 8 -22.37 20.66 -4.93
N VAL A 9 -21.72 21.62 -5.58
CA VAL A 9 -21.46 21.63 -7.01
C VAL A 9 -19.96 21.85 -7.18
N ALA A 10 -19.34 21.06 -8.07
CA ALA A 10 -17.91 21.17 -8.40
C ALA A 10 -16.95 21.04 -7.20
N VAL A 11 -17.31 20.24 -6.18
CA VAL A 11 -16.40 19.89 -5.08
C VAL A 11 -15.61 18.63 -5.43
N PRO A 12 -14.27 18.60 -5.30
CA PRO A 12 -13.48 17.42 -5.57
C PRO A 12 -13.85 16.23 -4.66
N ASP A 13 -13.81 15.00 -5.20
CA ASP A 13 -14.23 13.78 -4.49
C ASP A 13 -13.48 13.52 -3.18
N GLN A 14 -12.21 13.91 -3.11
CA GLN A 14 -11.33 13.74 -1.94
C GLN A 14 -11.18 15.01 -1.11
N ALA A 15 -12.10 15.98 -1.26
CA ALA A 15 -12.06 17.20 -0.47
C ALA A 15 -12.46 16.97 0.99
N LEU A 16 -11.82 17.70 1.90
CA LEU A 16 -12.23 17.84 3.29
C LEU A 16 -13.03 19.13 3.46
N VAL A 17 -14.18 19.03 4.11
CA VAL A 17 -14.95 20.20 4.55
C VAL A 17 -14.47 20.59 5.93
N SER A 18 -14.17 21.88 6.09
CA SER A 18 -13.76 22.48 7.35
C SER A 18 -14.76 23.57 7.75
N ILE A 19 -15.51 23.33 8.82
CA ILE A 19 -16.49 24.29 9.35
C ILE A 19 -15.96 24.84 10.68
N ARG A 20 -15.87 26.15 10.81
CA ARG A 20 -15.48 26.85 12.03
C ARG A 20 -16.63 27.71 12.55
N ALA A 21 -16.93 27.53 13.83
CA ALA A 21 -17.75 28.42 14.65
C ALA A 21 -16.84 28.95 15.77
N GLY A 22 -16.41 30.20 15.61
CA GLY A 22 -15.61 30.92 16.61
C GLY A 22 -14.26 30.27 16.81
N SER A 23 -14.03 29.72 18.00
CA SER A 23 -12.81 28.98 18.33
C SER A 23 -12.87 27.50 17.95
N VAL A 24 -14.05 26.95 17.64
CA VAL A 24 -14.23 25.53 17.38
C VAL A 24 -14.20 25.25 15.89
N ARG A 25 -13.27 24.37 15.46
CA ARG A 25 -13.19 23.85 14.09
C ARG A 25 -13.61 22.38 14.05
N ARG A 26 -14.42 22.01 13.07
CA ARG A 26 -14.74 20.62 12.75
C ARG A 26 -14.36 20.34 11.29
N GLN A 27 -13.72 19.22 11.05
CA GLN A 27 -13.29 18.81 9.71
C GLN A 27 -13.66 17.35 9.45
N ALA A 28 -14.08 17.04 8.22
CA ALA A 28 -14.38 15.69 7.79
C ALA A 28 -14.32 15.60 6.25
N PRO A 29 -14.18 14.39 5.68
CA PRO A 29 -14.39 14.17 4.25
C PRO A 29 -15.74 14.74 3.80
N PHE A 30 -15.75 15.36 2.62
CA PHE A 30 -16.96 15.95 2.05
C PHE A 30 -18.12 14.93 1.94
N ASN A 31 -17.79 13.68 1.61
CA ASN A 31 -18.74 12.57 1.46
C ASN A 31 -19.02 11.80 2.77
N ALA A 32 -18.66 12.33 3.94
CA ALA A 32 -18.84 11.60 5.20
C ALA A 32 -20.31 11.33 5.57
N GLY A 33 -21.26 12.08 4.98
CA GLY A 33 -22.71 11.92 5.22
C GLY A 33 -23.15 12.22 6.65
N LYS A 34 -22.23 12.64 7.52
CA LYS A 34 -22.46 12.86 8.95
C LYS A 34 -22.53 14.36 9.27
N PRO A 35 -23.47 14.78 10.12
CA PRO A 35 -23.54 16.17 10.57
C PRO A 35 -22.32 16.59 11.41
N PHE A 36 -21.90 17.84 11.25
CA PHE A 36 -20.89 18.50 12.07
C PHE A 36 -21.52 19.01 13.36
N ARG A 37 -21.20 18.36 14.49
CA ARG A 37 -21.72 18.73 15.82
C ARG A 37 -20.81 19.70 16.55
N PHE A 38 -21.38 20.83 16.94
CA PHE A 38 -20.69 21.88 17.68
C PHE A 38 -21.16 21.93 19.15
N PRO A 39 -20.25 22.20 20.11
CA PRO A 39 -20.62 22.38 21.51
C PRO A 39 -21.68 23.47 21.70
N LYS A 40 -22.39 23.43 22.83
CA LYS A 40 -23.40 24.44 23.17
C LYS A 40 -22.80 25.85 23.34
N SER A 41 -21.52 25.94 23.72
CA SER A 41 -20.81 27.21 23.91
C SER A 41 -20.77 28.09 22.66
N VAL A 42 -20.80 27.49 21.46
CA VAL A 42 -20.79 28.21 20.18
C VAL A 42 -22.17 28.30 19.53
N SER A 43 -23.24 27.91 20.23
CA SER A 43 -24.59 27.92 19.66
C SER A 43 -25.23 29.32 19.58
N GLY A 44 -24.59 30.34 20.16
CA GLY A 44 -24.96 31.75 19.99
C GLY A 44 -24.21 32.45 18.86
N GLU A 45 -23.38 31.72 18.11
CA GLU A 45 -22.64 32.30 16.99
C GLU A 45 -23.48 32.32 15.72
N ASN A 46 -23.44 33.46 15.04
CA ASN A 46 -24.23 33.70 13.83
C ASN A 46 -23.41 33.56 12.53
N VAL A 47 -22.11 33.29 12.63
CA VAL A 47 -21.20 33.21 11.49
C VAL A 47 -20.46 31.87 11.50
N LEU A 48 -20.51 31.17 10.37
CA LEU A 48 -19.73 29.97 10.14
C LEU A 48 -18.73 30.23 9.03
N LYS A 49 -17.45 29.97 9.28
CA LYS A 49 -16.44 29.93 8.21
C LYS A 49 -16.40 28.51 7.65
N ILE A 50 -16.58 28.38 6.34
CA ILE A 50 -16.58 27.10 5.64
C ILE A 50 -15.41 27.12 4.63
N ASP A 51 -14.47 26.20 4.79
CA ASP A 51 -13.35 26.00 3.86
C ASP A 51 -13.46 24.60 3.22
N ILE A 52 -13.17 24.53 1.92
CA ILE A 52 -12.99 23.26 1.19
C ILE A 52 -11.48 23.07 0.98
N LEU A 53 -10.95 21.94 1.44
CA LEU A 53 -9.53 21.63 1.39
C LEU A 53 -9.32 20.41 0.51
N SER A 54 -8.37 20.45 -0.41
CA SER A 54 -7.92 19.28 -1.16
C SER A 54 -6.70 18.65 -0.50
N ARG A 55 -6.56 17.32 -0.60
CA ARG A 55 -5.30 16.65 -0.29
C ARG A 55 -4.32 16.95 -1.43
N ILE A 56 -3.22 17.60 -1.10
CA ILE A 56 -2.13 17.96 -2.02
C ILE A 56 -0.93 17.02 -1.90
N GLY A 57 -0.99 15.99 -1.07
CA GLY A 57 0.10 15.04 -0.89
C GLY A 57 -0.17 14.05 0.23
N SER A 58 0.47 12.88 0.15
CA SER A 58 0.39 11.84 1.18
C SER A 58 1.75 11.17 1.35
N ALA A 59 2.03 10.70 2.56
CA ALA A 59 3.23 9.97 2.90
C ALA A 59 2.92 8.95 3.98
N HIS A 60 3.67 7.86 3.99
CA HIS A 60 3.65 6.87 5.05
C HIS A 60 4.98 6.91 5.78
N VAL A 61 4.91 6.85 7.10
CA VAL A 61 6.08 6.81 7.97
C VAL A 61 5.97 5.56 8.82
N VAL A 62 7.02 4.74 8.80
CA VAL A 62 7.09 3.53 9.62
C VAL A 62 7.86 3.90 10.89
N LEU A 63 7.19 3.75 12.03
CA LEU A 63 7.74 4.14 13.31
C LEU A 63 8.73 3.10 13.81
N LYS A 64 9.86 3.57 14.32
CA LYS A 64 10.88 2.75 14.97
C LYS A 64 10.81 2.92 16.48
N PRO A 65 11.18 1.88 17.24
CA PRO A 65 11.56 2.04 18.63
C PRO A 65 12.64 3.12 18.78
N ASP A 66 12.57 3.91 19.84
CA ASP A 66 13.57 4.90 20.25
C ASP A 66 13.83 6.07 19.29
N THR A 67 13.09 6.17 18.19
CA THR A 67 13.14 7.33 17.27
C THR A 67 11.88 8.16 17.42
N THR A 68 12.02 9.43 17.77
CA THR A 68 10.89 10.37 17.91
C THR A 68 10.72 11.26 16.70
N THR A 69 11.77 11.51 15.92
CA THR A 69 11.74 12.47 14.82
C THR A 69 11.80 11.78 13.46
N TYR A 70 10.89 12.15 12.56
CA TYR A 70 10.77 11.57 11.22
C TYR A 70 10.58 12.66 10.17
N LYS A 71 11.17 12.48 8.98
CA LYS A 71 10.92 13.33 7.81
C LYS A 71 9.97 12.62 6.86
N ALA A 72 8.75 13.13 6.70
CA ALA A 72 7.78 12.62 5.75
C ALA A 72 7.91 13.38 4.42
N SER A 73 8.24 12.68 3.34
CA SER A 73 8.23 13.24 1.99
C SER A 73 6.86 12.99 1.35
N LEU A 74 6.08 14.07 1.16
CA LEU A 74 4.75 14.01 0.58
C LEU A 74 4.83 14.21 -0.93
N THR A 75 4.12 13.35 -1.66
CA THR A 75 3.99 13.44 -3.12
C THR A 75 2.51 13.48 -3.50
N ASP A 76 2.16 14.37 -4.43
CA ASP A 76 0.82 14.43 -5.05
C ASP A 76 0.84 13.77 -6.43
N ASN A 77 1.85 14.15 -7.20
CA ASN A 77 2.25 13.72 -8.55
C ASN A 77 3.76 14.01 -8.65
N GLU A 78 4.49 13.30 -9.52
CA GLU A 78 5.98 13.24 -9.53
C GLU A 78 6.72 14.59 -9.57
N GLU A 79 6.04 15.69 -9.90
CA GLU A 79 6.62 17.04 -10.01
C GLU A 79 6.70 17.82 -8.69
N ASN A 80 5.84 17.54 -7.69
CA ASN A 80 5.77 18.34 -6.47
C ASN A 80 6.29 17.57 -5.25
N LYS A 81 7.55 17.80 -4.89
CA LYS A 81 8.18 17.24 -3.69
C LYS A 81 7.97 18.18 -2.51
N MET A 82 7.13 17.78 -1.56
CA MET A 82 6.97 18.47 -0.27
C MET A 82 7.54 17.60 0.84
N SER A 83 8.01 18.19 1.93
CA SER A 83 8.43 17.43 3.11
C SER A 83 8.02 18.11 4.39
N CYS A 84 7.69 17.34 5.42
CA CYS A 84 7.50 17.83 6.78
C CYS A 84 8.29 16.97 7.78
N GLU A 85 8.73 17.59 8.87
CA GLU A 85 9.31 16.90 10.01
C GLU A 85 8.25 16.69 11.09
N LEU A 86 8.23 15.50 11.66
CA LEU A 86 7.23 15.04 12.61
C LEU A 86 7.95 14.56 13.87
N GLU A 87 7.54 15.09 15.03
CA GLU A 87 7.89 14.53 16.33
C GLU A 87 6.74 13.65 16.81
N VAL A 88 7.03 12.36 17.01
CA VAL A 88 6.09 11.35 17.48
C VAL A 88 6.41 11.04 18.93
N THR A 89 5.54 11.50 19.83
CA THR A 89 5.57 11.15 21.25
C THR A 89 4.46 10.15 21.55
N ASN A 90 4.84 9.01 22.14
CA ASN A 90 3.84 8.05 22.60
C ASN A 90 3.30 8.54 23.94
N ARG A 91 2.17 9.25 23.90
CA ARG A 91 1.42 9.58 25.11
C ARG A 91 0.79 8.28 25.61
N GLU A 92 1.37 7.72 26.66
CA GLU A 92 1.02 6.44 27.28
C GLU A 92 -0.45 6.03 27.08
N ALA A 93 -0.62 4.86 26.47
CA ALA A 93 -1.90 4.24 26.20
C ALA A 93 -2.65 3.93 27.51
N CYS A 94 -3.59 4.80 27.89
CA CYS A 94 -4.71 4.39 28.73
C CYS A 94 -5.62 3.46 27.91
N THR A 95 -5.63 2.19 28.31
CA THR A 95 -6.69 1.18 28.11
C THR A 95 -7.06 0.79 26.68
N ALA A 96 -6.57 -0.37 26.22
CA ALA A 96 -7.42 -1.46 25.74
C ALA A 96 -6.57 -2.72 25.47
N ALA A 97 -7.03 -3.82 26.03
CA ALA A 97 -6.48 -5.15 25.88
C ALA A 97 -6.57 -5.68 24.43
N GLY A 98 -5.62 -6.55 24.09
CA GLY A 98 -5.88 -7.77 23.34
C GLY A 98 -6.01 -7.65 21.83
N SER A 99 -4.93 -8.00 21.13
CA SER A 99 -5.01 -8.84 19.93
C SER A 99 -3.65 -9.52 19.70
N ALA A 100 -3.39 -10.55 20.51
CA ALA A 100 -2.42 -11.57 20.15
C ALA A 100 -3.07 -12.41 19.04
N VAL A 101 -2.67 -12.16 17.79
CA VAL A 101 -2.97 -13.09 16.70
C VAL A 101 -2.03 -14.27 16.88
N HIS A 102 -2.60 -15.39 17.33
CA HIS A 102 -1.96 -16.70 17.27
C HIS A 102 -1.69 -17.02 15.80
N GLY A 103 -0.41 -16.98 15.40
CA GLY A 103 0.08 -17.62 14.19
C GLY A 103 0.58 -19.01 14.57
N GLU A 104 0.00 -20.02 13.92
CA GLU A 104 0.18 -21.43 14.19
C GLU A 104 1.63 -21.93 14.10
N GLU A 105 1.82 -23.00 14.86
CA GLU A 105 3.00 -23.81 15.07
C GLU A 105 3.50 -24.48 13.77
N LEU A 106 4.73 -24.16 13.38
CA LEU A 106 5.58 -25.08 12.62
C LEU A 106 6.76 -25.46 13.52
N ALA A 107 6.60 -26.59 14.20
CA ALA A 107 7.66 -27.25 14.93
C ALA A 107 8.73 -27.77 13.95
N SER A 108 9.92 -27.17 13.95
CA SER A 108 11.19 -27.85 14.25
C SER A 108 12.37 -26.92 13.95
N GLY A 109 13.22 -26.68 14.96
CA GLY A 109 14.43 -25.89 14.82
C GLY A 109 14.89 -25.39 16.19
N GLY A 110 16.14 -25.70 16.55
CA GLY A 110 16.70 -25.64 17.91
C GLY A 110 16.54 -24.32 18.67
N VAL A 111 16.92 -24.34 19.95
CA VAL A 111 16.92 -23.22 20.93
C VAL A 111 17.26 -21.84 20.32
N GLY A 112 18.12 -21.79 19.31
CA GLY A 112 18.46 -20.56 18.57
C GLY A 112 17.34 -19.92 17.74
N VAL A 113 16.32 -20.66 17.27
CA VAL A 113 15.17 -20.08 16.53
C VAL A 113 14.27 -19.27 17.47
N LYS A 114 14.05 -19.78 18.69
CA LYS A 114 13.27 -19.08 19.71
C LYS A 114 13.99 -17.82 20.19
N GLU A 115 15.29 -17.94 20.43
CA GLU A 115 16.14 -16.81 20.86
C GLU A 115 16.24 -15.73 19.76
N ALA A 116 16.44 -16.12 18.50
CA ALA A 116 16.44 -15.18 17.38
C ALA A 116 15.10 -14.46 17.24
N LYS A 117 13.98 -15.18 17.40
CA LYS A 117 12.64 -14.56 17.38
C LYS A 117 12.48 -13.56 18.52
N GLU A 118 12.85 -13.93 19.74
CA GLU A 118 12.76 -13.06 20.91
C GLU A 118 13.64 -11.80 20.77
N TYR A 119 14.83 -11.92 20.17
CA TYR A 119 15.66 -10.77 19.84
C TYR A 119 14.98 -9.84 18.83
N LEU A 120 14.41 -10.38 17.75
CA LEU A 120 13.74 -9.57 16.73
C LEU A 120 12.45 -8.90 17.26
N GLU A 121 11.75 -9.53 18.20
CA GLU A 121 10.55 -8.98 18.83
C GLU A 121 10.91 -7.91 19.87
N SER A 122 11.86 -8.19 20.76
CA SER A 122 12.27 -7.27 21.83
C SER A 122 12.87 -5.96 21.30
N ASN A 123 13.57 -6.02 20.17
CA ASN A 123 14.11 -4.83 19.49
C ASN A 123 13.09 -4.18 18.52
N GLY A 124 11.84 -4.68 18.48
CA GLY A 124 10.77 -4.16 17.62
C GLY A 124 11.02 -4.32 16.10
N ILE A 125 12.03 -5.10 15.70
CA ILE A 125 12.43 -5.29 14.30
C ILE A 125 11.29 -5.94 13.52
N LEU A 126 10.63 -6.96 14.08
CA LEU A 126 9.52 -7.64 13.40
C LEU A 126 8.33 -6.72 13.13
N GLN A 127 7.98 -5.87 14.09
CA GLN A 127 6.89 -4.91 13.94
C GLN A 127 7.24 -3.85 12.88
N PHE A 128 8.48 -3.32 12.93
CA PHE A 128 8.97 -2.35 11.97
C PHE A 128 9.00 -2.92 10.54
N VAL A 129 9.65 -4.07 10.35
CA VAL A 129 9.77 -4.70 9.02
C VAL A 129 8.38 -5.12 8.50
N GLY A 130 7.51 -5.64 9.36
CA GLY A 130 6.12 -5.94 9.00
C GLY A 130 5.38 -4.71 8.49
N GLY A 131 5.46 -3.59 9.22
CA GLY A 131 4.87 -2.32 8.79
C GLY A 131 5.49 -1.78 7.50
N LEU A 132 6.81 -1.90 7.34
CA LEU A 132 7.52 -1.47 6.14
C LEU A 132 7.08 -2.26 4.90
N LEU A 133 6.97 -3.58 5.00
CA LEU A 133 6.48 -4.43 3.92
C LEU A 133 5.03 -4.08 3.55
N GLN A 134 4.17 -3.79 4.52
CA GLN A 134 2.81 -3.33 4.24
C GLN A 134 2.78 -2.02 3.44
N VAL A 135 3.65 -1.06 3.77
CA VAL A 135 3.76 0.19 3.02
C VAL A 135 4.28 -0.05 1.60
N VAL A 136 5.31 -0.89 1.42
CA VAL A 136 5.86 -1.22 0.10
C VAL A 136 4.81 -1.89 -0.79
N VAL A 137 4.03 -2.83 -0.24
CA VAL A 137 2.98 -3.54 -0.98
C VAL A 137 1.86 -2.59 -1.41
N ARG A 138 1.52 -1.60 -0.58
CA ARG A 138 0.48 -0.61 -0.89
C ARG A 138 0.95 0.43 -1.91
N ASP A 139 2.13 1.00 -1.69
CA ASP A 139 2.61 2.16 -2.45
C ASP A 139 3.33 1.74 -3.75
N ARG A 140 3.74 0.46 -3.86
CA ARG A 140 4.37 -0.17 -5.05
C ARG A 140 5.42 0.73 -5.73
N PRO A 141 6.46 1.17 -5.00
CA PRO A 141 7.49 2.04 -5.57
C PRO A 141 8.30 1.32 -6.66
N ALA A 142 8.73 2.06 -7.69
CA ALA A 142 9.58 1.53 -8.77
C ALA A 142 10.92 0.95 -8.26
N LYS A 143 11.43 1.47 -7.14
CA LYS A 143 12.68 1.03 -6.49
C LYS A 143 12.41 0.65 -5.03
N PRO A 144 11.92 -0.58 -4.75
CA PRO A 144 11.47 -0.98 -3.42
C PRO A 144 12.59 -0.98 -2.37
N PHE A 145 13.81 -1.41 -2.73
CA PHE A 145 14.93 -1.45 -1.78
C PHE A 145 15.42 -0.05 -1.36
N GLU A 146 15.46 0.91 -2.29
CA GLU A 146 15.79 2.31 -2.00
C GLU A 146 14.72 2.93 -1.08
N PHE A 147 13.44 2.67 -1.38
CA PHE A 147 12.33 3.11 -0.54
C PHE A 147 12.40 2.54 0.88
N MET A 148 12.76 1.26 1.04
CA MET A 148 12.95 0.64 2.34
C MET A 148 14.12 1.26 3.11
N ALA A 149 15.27 1.45 2.46
CA ALA A 149 16.45 2.08 3.07
C ALA A 149 16.12 3.47 3.63
N ARG A 150 15.36 4.28 2.89
CA ARG A 150 14.88 5.60 3.37
C ARG A 150 14.06 5.51 4.66
N HIS A 151 13.21 4.50 4.80
CA HIS A 151 12.46 4.26 6.04
C HIS A 151 13.39 3.81 7.18
N PHE A 152 14.43 3.05 6.88
CA PHE A 152 15.51 2.74 7.83
C PHE A 152 16.36 3.97 8.22
N LEU A 153 16.19 5.13 7.60
CA LEU A 153 16.87 6.37 7.99
C LEU A 153 15.89 7.41 8.57
N GLY A 154 14.65 7.00 8.89
CA GLY A 154 13.64 7.92 9.42
C GLY A 154 13.18 8.97 8.38
N GLY A 155 13.37 8.70 7.09
CA GLY A 155 13.01 9.60 6.01
C GLY A 155 14.06 10.65 5.66
N TYR A 156 15.19 10.67 6.37
CA TYR A 156 16.35 11.50 6.04
C TYR A 156 17.19 10.78 4.99
N ASP A 157 16.92 11.04 3.72
CA ASP A 157 17.75 10.48 2.66
C ASP A 157 17.88 11.44 1.48
N ASP A 158 18.55 12.57 1.73
CA ASP A 158 19.11 13.43 0.67
C ASP A 158 20.58 13.04 0.37
N SER A 159 21.14 12.00 1.02
CA SER A 159 22.59 11.73 0.97
C SER A 159 23.03 10.27 0.80
N ILE A 160 22.14 9.27 0.70
CA ILE A 160 22.52 7.95 0.20
C ILE A 160 22.48 7.93 -1.34
N ALA A 161 23.27 8.83 -1.92
CA ALA A 161 24.08 8.53 -3.09
C ALA A 161 25.43 7.92 -2.66
N LEU A 162 25.46 7.20 -1.54
CA LEU A 162 26.65 6.53 -1.02
C LEU A 162 26.69 5.09 -1.54
N ASN A 163 27.47 4.95 -2.61
CA ASN A 163 28.14 3.73 -3.03
C ASN A 163 27.29 2.62 -3.68
N ALA A 164 26.88 2.85 -4.93
CA ALA A 164 26.72 1.77 -5.92
C ALA A 164 28.06 1.05 -6.27
N LYS A 165 29.02 1.02 -5.33
CA LYS A 165 30.39 0.53 -5.51
C LYS A 165 30.90 -0.30 -4.34
N ILE A 166 30.01 -0.81 -3.49
CA ILE A 166 30.35 -1.81 -2.47
C ILE A 166 29.44 -3.01 -2.69
N TRP A 167 29.71 -3.72 -3.78
CA TRP A 167 29.47 -5.16 -3.85
C TRP A 167 30.70 -5.76 -4.53
N PRO A 168 31.74 -6.16 -3.78
CA PRO A 168 32.74 -7.05 -4.33
C PRO A 168 32.07 -8.42 -4.37
N PHE A 169 31.36 -8.71 -5.46
CA PHE A 169 31.30 -10.11 -5.88
C PHE A 169 32.70 -10.39 -6.42
N GLU A 170 33.59 -10.83 -5.53
CA GLU A 170 34.79 -11.54 -5.96
C GLU A 170 34.27 -12.72 -6.78
N GLU A 171 34.41 -12.64 -8.11
CA GLU A 171 34.49 -13.81 -8.95
C GLU A 171 35.66 -14.63 -8.40
N ASP A 172 35.32 -15.59 -7.55
CA ASP A 172 36.21 -16.67 -7.18
C ASP A 172 36.65 -17.35 -8.48
N ALA A 173 37.85 -16.98 -8.92
CA ALA A 173 38.55 -17.58 -10.02
C ALA A 173 38.85 -19.03 -9.61
N GLY A 174 37.90 -19.91 -9.91
CA GLY A 174 38.05 -21.33 -9.70
C GLY A 174 39.36 -21.85 -10.30
N PRO A 175 40.09 -22.71 -9.58
CA PRO A 175 41.35 -23.24 -10.08
C PRO A 175 41.08 -24.12 -11.30
N LYS A 176 41.71 -23.75 -12.42
CA LYS A 176 41.89 -24.62 -13.59
C LYS A 176 42.64 -25.88 -13.14
N SER A 177 41.94 -27.01 -13.08
CA SER A 177 42.57 -28.32 -13.16
C SER A 177 42.49 -28.83 -14.58
N GLU A 178 43.58 -28.69 -15.32
CA GLU A 178 43.88 -29.49 -16.50
C GLU A 178 44.08 -30.95 -16.07
N ALA A 179 43.27 -31.85 -16.62
CA ALA A 179 43.62 -33.25 -16.78
C ALA A 179 42.95 -33.77 -18.06
N ALA A 180 43.79 -33.98 -19.07
CA ALA A 180 43.47 -34.65 -20.32
C ALA A 180 43.40 -36.18 -20.15
N CYS A 181 43.05 -36.86 -21.25
CA CYS A 181 42.88 -38.31 -21.51
C CYS A 181 41.40 -38.75 -21.47
N GLY A 182 40.79 -39.26 -22.54
CA GLY A 182 41.25 -39.61 -23.88
C GLY A 182 40.07 -40.09 -24.74
N GLU A 183 40.32 -40.13 -26.05
CA GLU A 183 39.49 -40.75 -27.11
C GLU A 183 39.14 -42.22 -26.81
N ASP A 184 37.93 -42.67 -27.18
CA ASP A 184 37.73 -43.57 -28.33
C ASP A 184 36.28 -44.05 -28.52
N ASP A 185 35.95 -44.20 -29.81
CA ASP A 185 34.97 -45.08 -30.47
C ASP A 185 33.44 -44.95 -30.26
N ALA A 186 32.80 -44.43 -31.32
CA ALA A 186 31.49 -44.86 -31.80
C ALA A 186 31.60 -46.25 -32.46
N PRO A 187 30.48 -47.00 -32.62
CA PRO A 187 29.84 -46.92 -33.94
C PRO A 187 28.31 -46.95 -33.95
N GLU A 188 27.87 -46.56 -35.13
CA GLU A 188 26.56 -46.28 -35.71
C GLU A 188 25.69 -47.51 -35.99
N SER A 189 24.36 -47.35 -35.97
CA SER A 189 23.48 -47.94 -36.99
C SER A 189 22.10 -47.24 -37.06
N GLU A 190 21.83 -46.69 -38.26
CA GLU A 190 20.51 -46.40 -38.86
C GLU A 190 19.62 -47.67 -38.89
N ALA A 191 18.31 -47.73 -39.18
CA ALA A 191 17.32 -46.96 -39.95
C ALA A 191 15.92 -47.40 -39.42
N ALA A 192 14.73 -46.85 -39.68
CA ALA A 192 14.07 -46.26 -40.85
C ALA A 192 12.74 -45.61 -40.35
N ARG A 193 12.30 -44.41 -40.80
CA ARG A 193 11.29 -44.12 -41.87
C ARG A 193 10.01 -45.00 -41.80
N ALA A 194 8.76 -44.54 -41.96
CA ALA A 194 8.14 -43.28 -42.39
C ALA A 194 6.60 -43.34 -42.10
N ASP A 195 5.89 -42.28 -42.51
CA ASP A 195 4.46 -42.19 -42.89
C ASP A 195 3.44 -41.53 -41.93
N ASP A 196 3.17 -40.26 -42.22
CA ASP A 196 1.86 -39.56 -42.18
C ASP A 196 0.83 -40.31 -43.06
N PRO A 197 -0.52 -40.21 -42.87
CA PRO A 197 -1.25 -38.94 -42.95
C PRO A 197 -2.51 -38.78 -42.05
N ALA A 198 -3.00 -37.53 -41.95
CA ALA A 198 -4.33 -37.10 -41.46
C ALA A 198 -5.51 -37.63 -42.32
N PRO A 199 -6.81 -37.16 -42.26
CA PRO A 199 -7.58 -36.34 -41.29
C PRO A 199 -9.04 -36.87 -41.02
N LYS A 200 -9.84 -36.19 -40.16
CA LYS A 200 -11.27 -35.76 -40.35
C LYS A 200 -12.21 -35.85 -39.12
N GLY A 201 -13.10 -34.84 -39.05
CA GLY A 201 -14.35 -34.73 -38.27
C GLY A 201 -14.28 -33.56 -37.31
N ASP A 202 -14.82 -32.35 -37.52
CA ASP A 202 -16.07 -31.84 -38.12
C ASP A 202 -17.39 -32.42 -37.57
N HIS A 203 -17.98 -31.66 -36.64
CA HIS A 203 -19.39 -31.23 -36.54
C HIS A 203 -19.56 -30.65 -35.11
N GLY A 204 -19.86 -29.35 -34.95
CA GLY A 204 -21.22 -28.78 -35.05
C GLY A 204 -21.90 -28.89 -33.68
N GLN A 205 -22.57 -27.92 -33.07
CA GLN A 205 -23.32 -26.78 -33.58
C GLN A 205 -23.84 -25.96 -32.35
N THR A 206 -24.04 -24.65 -32.56
CA THR A 206 -25.18 -23.81 -32.13
C THR A 206 -25.55 -23.60 -30.65
N GLY A 207 -25.73 -22.31 -30.29
CA GLY A 207 -26.46 -21.94 -29.08
C GLY A 207 -26.51 -20.45 -28.71
N ALA A 208 -26.83 -19.56 -29.66
CA ALA A 208 -27.54 -18.29 -29.41
C ALA A 208 -28.78 -18.31 -30.31
N PRO A 209 -29.89 -17.55 -30.11
CA PRO A 209 -29.97 -16.23 -29.44
C PRO A 209 -31.32 -15.94 -28.68
N ALA A 210 -31.51 -14.67 -28.31
CA ALA A 210 -32.79 -13.91 -28.24
C ALA A 210 -33.79 -14.26 -27.10
N ALA A 211 -34.59 -13.35 -26.51
CA ALA A 211 -34.87 -11.93 -26.72
C ALA A 211 -35.82 -11.42 -25.60
N ASP A 212 -36.00 -10.09 -25.57
CA ASP A 212 -37.23 -9.32 -25.21
C ASP A 212 -37.74 -9.34 -23.75
N ALA A 213 -38.31 -8.29 -23.16
CA ALA A 213 -38.88 -7.00 -23.58
C ALA A 213 -38.87 -6.07 -22.33
N ASP A 214 -38.56 -4.77 -22.38
CA ASP A 214 -39.37 -3.62 -22.83
C ASP A 214 -40.70 -3.38 -22.05
N GLN A 215 -40.94 -2.08 -21.77
CA GLN A 215 -42.00 -1.35 -21.03
C GLN A 215 -41.40 -0.58 -19.84
N ARG A 216 -41.09 0.73 -19.87
CA ARG A 216 -41.71 1.95 -20.46
C ARG A 216 -43.11 2.25 -19.92
N ILE A 217 -43.31 3.52 -19.50
CA ILE A 217 -44.53 4.27 -19.06
C ILE A 217 -44.56 4.51 -17.53
N GLN A 218 -44.80 5.69 -16.92
CA GLN A 218 -45.04 7.12 -17.22
C GLN A 218 -44.77 7.88 -15.89
N ALA A 219 -44.08 9.03 -15.84
CA ALA A 219 -44.64 10.39 -15.90
C ALA A 219 -45.95 10.62 -15.13
N GLU A 220 -45.87 11.23 -13.93
CA GLU A 220 -46.85 12.24 -13.50
C GLU A 220 -46.25 13.14 -12.39
N GLU A 221 -46.31 14.45 -12.64
CA GLU A 221 -46.04 15.55 -11.72
C GLU A 221 -47.40 16.18 -11.31
N PRO A 222 -47.48 17.30 -10.57
CA PRO A 222 -48.12 17.40 -9.26
C PRO A 222 -49.55 17.97 -9.28
N LYS A 223 -50.26 17.86 -8.16
CA LYS A 223 -51.41 18.73 -7.88
C LYS A 223 -51.34 19.33 -6.48
N ALA A 224 -51.27 20.65 -6.45
CA ALA A 224 -51.62 21.49 -5.33
C ALA A 224 -53.15 21.53 -5.16
N GLU A 225 -53.61 21.52 -3.92
CA GLU A 225 -54.57 22.48 -3.34
C GLU A 225 -54.50 22.43 -1.82
#